data_AF-A0A4R8UTN9-F1
#
_entry.id   AF-A0A4R8UTN9-F1
#
_cell.length_a   1.000
_cell.length_b   1.000
_cell.length_c   1.000
_cell.angle_alpha   90.00
_cell.angle_beta   90.00
_cell.angle_gamma   90.00
#
_symmetry.space_group_name_H-M   'P 1'
#
loop_
_entity.id
_entity.type
_entity.pdbx_description
1 polymer ?
#
loop_
_entity_poly.entity_id
_entity_poly.type
_entity_poly.pdbx_seq_one_letter_code
_entity_poly.pdbx_strand_id
1 'polypeptide(L)'
;MRTTSSRTSDRHCRRTCWSKNRALGDCARFPGPWAEALVRLESVQNATDQARQAARPILGYTEPYTATPWFWSSQDKVKIQIAGLTTAHDSVELLPGTHEDRFSALCFRNDALVALKEASAVDSHQEVGLR
;
A
#
# COMPACT_ATOMS: atom_id res chain seq x y z
N MET A 1 -18.19 14.98 12.14
CA MET A 1 -17.07 15.94 12.27
C MET A 1 -15.92 15.43 11.40
N ARG A 2 -15.68 15.98 10.20
CA ARG A 2 -14.58 15.55 9.30
C ARG A 2 -13.34 16.37 9.63
N THR A 3 -12.33 15.76 10.24
CA THR A 3 -11.01 16.38 10.40
C THR A 3 -10.28 16.33 9.06
N THR A 4 -10.35 17.39 8.26
CA THR A 4 -9.54 17.53 7.05
C THR A 4 -8.15 18.06 7.41
N SER A 5 -7.29 17.24 8.02
CA SER A 5 -5.89 17.63 8.33
C SER A 5 -4.90 17.35 7.18
N SER A 6 -5.34 16.72 6.09
CA SER A 6 -4.48 16.28 5.00
C SER A 6 -4.46 17.26 3.81
N ARG A 7 -3.28 17.49 3.21
CA ARG A 7 -3.13 18.35 2.01
C ARG A 7 -3.28 17.53 0.74
N THR A 8 -4.13 17.98 -0.19
CA THR A 8 -4.35 17.30 -1.47
C THR A 8 -3.13 17.45 -2.40
N SER A 9 -2.67 16.37 -3.02
CA SER A 9 -1.60 16.28 -4.02
C SER A 9 -2.14 15.59 -5.28
N ASP A 10 -1.59 15.86 -6.47
CA ASP A 10 -2.00 15.21 -7.72
C ASP A 10 -1.30 13.84 -7.97
N ARG A 11 -1.68 13.12 -9.04
CA ARG A 11 -1.16 11.77 -9.41
C ARG A 11 0.36 11.72 -9.66
N HIS A 12 0.99 12.88 -9.78
CA HIS A 12 2.43 13.01 -10.02
C HIS A 12 3.16 13.57 -8.80
N CYS A 13 2.47 13.72 -7.66
CA CYS A 13 2.94 14.45 -6.49
C CYS A 13 3.42 15.87 -6.83
N ARG A 14 2.82 16.52 -7.85
CA ARG A 14 3.31 17.78 -8.42
C ARG A 14 2.70 19.01 -7.78
N ARG A 15 1.46 18.99 -7.26
CA ARG A 15 0.81 20.22 -6.75
C ARG A 15 -0.15 20.01 -5.58
N THR A 16 0.06 20.79 -4.52
CA THR A 16 -1.01 21.20 -3.60
C THR A 16 -1.75 22.43 -4.16
N CYS A 17 -2.85 22.86 -3.54
CA CYS A 17 -3.63 24.04 -3.97
C CYS A 17 -2.84 25.38 -3.93
N TRP A 18 -1.58 25.36 -3.49
CA TRP A 18 -0.66 26.50 -3.52
C TRP A 18 0.43 26.23 -4.56
N SER A 19 0.49 27.08 -5.59
CA SER A 19 1.42 26.93 -6.70
C SER A 19 2.87 26.94 -6.19
N LYS A 20 3.54 25.77 -6.32
CA LYS A 20 4.95 25.43 -5.97
C LYS A 20 5.15 24.56 -4.72
N ASN A 21 4.15 24.34 -3.88
CA ASN A 21 4.32 23.48 -2.69
C ASN A 21 3.86 22.04 -2.96
N ARG A 22 4.69 21.06 -2.59
CA ARG A 22 4.39 19.62 -2.64
C ARG A 22 4.12 19.08 -1.24
N ALA A 23 3.12 18.22 -1.10
CA ALA A 23 2.91 17.41 0.09
C ALA A 23 3.24 15.97 -0.26
N LEU A 24 4.03 15.31 0.61
CA LEU A 24 4.50 13.94 0.43
C LEU A 24 4.32 13.12 1.71
N GLY A 25 4.25 11.81 1.60
CA GLY A 25 4.12 10.88 2.73
C GLY A 25 2.78 11.00 3.44
N ASP A 26 2.78 10.80 4.76
CA ASP A 26 1.58 10.62 5.58
C ASP A 26 0.62 11.83 5.58
N CYS A 27 1.16 13.02 5.31
CA CYS A 27 0.40 14.27 5.24
C CYS A 27 -0.30 14.49 3.89
N ALA A 28 0.05 13.69 2.87
CA ALA A 28 -0.40 13.86 1.51
C ALA A 28 -1.65 13.01 1.22
N ARG A 29 -2.68 13.67 0.69
CA ARG A 29 -3.87 13.00 0.16
C ARG A 29 -3.84 13.07 -1.36
N PHE A 30 -3.80 11.95 -2.07
CA PHE A 30 -3.54 11.93 -3.51
C PHE A 30 -4.46 10.95 -4.25
N PRO A 31 -4.75 11.19 -5.53
CA PRO A 31 -5.45 10.23 -6.37
C PRO A 31 -4.50 9.09 -6.77
N GLY A 32 -5.00 7.86 -6.81
CA GLY A 32 -4.26 6.78 -7.44
C GLY A 32 -5.17 5.77 -8.14
N PRO A 33 -4.59 4.88 -8.96
CA PRO A 33 -5.35 4.03 -9.90
C PRO A 33 -6.26 3.00 -9.21
N TRP A 34 -5.84 2.52 -8.06
CA TRP A 34 -6.51 1.63 -7.10
C TRP A 34 -7.67 2.19 -6.28
N ALA A 35 -7.95 3.49 -6.33
CA ALA A 35 -8.90 4.12 -5.43
C ALA A 35 -9.86 5.06 -6.18
N GLU A 36 -11.15 4.98 -5.84
CA GLU A 36 -12.20 5.83 -6.42
C GLU A 36 -12.17 7.27 -5.88
N ALA A 37 -11.60 7.45 -4.69
CA ALA A 37 -11.44 8.74 -4.04
C ALA A 37 -9.97 9.01 -3.72
N LEU A 38 -9.68 10.24 -3.32
CA LEU A 38 -8.36 10.60 -2.83
C LEU A 38 -8.01 9.77 -1.58
N VAL A 39 -6.82 9.17 -1.56
CA VAL A 39 -6.32 8.35 -0.46
C VAL A 39 -5.22 9.06 0.30
N ARG A 40 -5.09 8.71 1.58
CA ARG A 40 -3.95 9.08 2.42
C ARG A 40 -3.39 7.79 2.99
N LEU A 41 -2.12 7.54 2.71
CA LEU A 41 -1.46 6.30 3.11
C LEU A 41 -0.39 6.63 4.13
N GLU A 42 -0.40 5.92 5.25
CA GLU A 42 0.57 6.04 6.33
C GLU A 42 1.46 4.79 6.30
N SER A 43 2.47 4.81 5.43
CA SER A 43 3.41 3.70 5.30
C SER A 43 4.77 4.16 4.83
N VAL A 44 5.80 3.43 5.24
CA VAL A 44 7.19 3.67 4.83
C VAL A 44 7.33 3.59 3.31
N GLN A 45 6.67 2.61 2.68
CA GLN A 45 6.68 2.51 1.21
C GLN A 45 6.06 3.74 0.56
N ASN A 46 4.87 4.16 1.01
CA ASN A 46 4.21 5.35 0.46
C ASN A 46 5.10 6.60 0.58
N ALA A 47 5.68 6.84 1.76
CA ALA A 47 6.56 7.98 1.97
C ALA A 47 7.79 7.94 1.04
N THR A 48 8.41 6.76 0.91
CA THR A 48 9.59 6.55 0.07
C THR A 48 9.27 6.76 -1.41
N ASP A 49 8.17 6.19 -1.89
CA ASP A 49 7.81 6.26 -3.31
C ASP A 49 7.30 7.64 -3.71
N GLN A 50 6.56 8.34 -2.84
CA GLN A 50 6.20 9.73 -3.08
C GLN A 50 7.44 10.64 -3.14
N ALA A 51 8.45 10.40 -2.28
CA ALA A 51 9.71 11.15 -2.34
C ALA A 51 10.45 10.92 -3.67
N ARG A 52 10.54 9.67 -4.13
CA ARG A 52 11.10 9.34 -5.46
C ARG A 52 10.30 9.99 -6.59
N GLN A 53 8.98 9.88 -6.54
CA GLN A 53 8.08 10.46 -7.53
C GLN A 53 8.21 11.99 -7.60
N ALA A 54 8.42 12.65 -6.46
CA ALA A 54 8.62 14.09 -6.42
C ALA A 54 9.93 14.54 -7.05
N ALA A 55 10.98 13.71 -6.98
CA ALA A 55 12.27 13.97 -7.60
C ALA A 55 12.27 13.74 -9.13
N ARG A 56 11.44 12.82 -9.64
CA ARG A 56 11.37 12.47 -11.07
C ARG A 56 11.28 13.68 -12.03
N PRO A 57 10.40 14.68 -11.84
CA PRO A 57 10.32 15.83 -12.73
C PRO A 57 11.57 16.72 -12.74
N ILE A 58 12.36 16.73 -11.65
CA ILE A 58 13.64 17.46 -11.59
C ILE A 58 14.64 16.84 -12.57
N LEU A 59 14.52 15.54 -12.79
CA LEU A 59 15.35 14.75 -13.70
C LEU A 59 14.72 14.60 -15.10
N GLY A 60 13.62 15.31 -15.41
CA GLY A 60 12.95 15.25 -16.70
C GLY A 60 11.95 14.10 -16.90
N TYR A 61 11.74 13.26 -15.87
CA TYR A 61 10.77 12.16 -15.93
C TYR A 61 9.34 12.62 -15.60
N THR A 62 8.35 12.09 -16.32
CA THR A 62 6.95 12.57 -16.23
C THR A 62 5.90 11.52 -15.93
N GLU A 63 6.29 10.28 -15.69
CA GLU A 63 5.41 9.16 -15.44
C GLU A 63 4.64 9.34 -14.12
N PRO A 64 3.36 8.92 -14.07
CA PRO A 64 2.55 8.98 -12.86
C PRO A 64 2.94 7.92 -11.83
N TYR A 65 2.60 8.16 -10.56
CA TYR A 65 2.72 7.16 -9.51
C TYR A 65 1.62 6.10 -9.65
N THR A 66 2.03 4.85 -9.89
CA THR A 66 1.12 3.72 -10.13
C THR A 66 1.43 2.49 -9.28
N ALA A 67 2.40 2.58 -8.37
CA ALA A 67 2.80 1.44 -7.56
C ALA A 67 1.65 0.97 -6.66
N THR A 68 1.44 -0.33 -6.61
CA THR A 68 0.56 -1.01 -5.66
C THR A 68 1.08 -0.74 -4.24
N PRO A 69 0.21 -0.41 -3.27
CA PRO A 69 0.64 -0.20 -1.90
C PRO A 69 1.08 -1.54 -1.37
N TRP A 70 1.94 -1.45 -0.38
CA TRP A 70 2.03 -2.55 0.54
C TRP A 70 2.39 -2.07 1.93
N PHE A 71 2.04 -2.90 2.88
CA PHE A 71 2.20 -2.68 4.30
C PHE A 71 2.74 -3.96 4.90
N TRP A 72 3.34 -3.81 6.07
CA TRP A 72 3.66 -4.95 6.91
C TRP A 72 3.45 -4.58 8.36
N SER A 73 3.23 -5.60 9.17
CA SER A 73 3.20 -5.50 10.61
C SER A 73 3.91 -6.72 11.19
N SER A 74 4.56 -6.54 12.33
CA SER A 74 5.10 -7.62 13.14
C SER A 74 4.41 -7.56 14.48
N GLN A 75 3.67 -8.60 14.81
CA GLN A 75 2.94 -8.74 16.07
C GLN A 75 3.43 -10.00 16.75
N ASP A 76 4.23 -9.82 17.81
CA ASP A 76 4.94 -10.93 18.46
C ASP A 76 5.69 -11.79 17.42
N LYS A 77 5.39 -13.09 17.34
CA LYS A 77 6.00 -14.02 16.37
C LYS A 77 5.28 -14.10 15.03
N VAL A 78 4.32 -13.23 14.75
CA VAL A 78 3.57 -13.22 13.49
C VAL A 78 4.01 -12.05 12.62
N LYS A 79 4.36 -12.36 11.38
CA LYS A 79 4.56 -11.38 10.32
C LYS A 79 3.28 -11.29 9.49
N ILE A 80 2.82 -10.07 9.30
CA ILE A 80 1.66 -9.75 8.46
C ILE A 80 2.17 -8.92 7.29
N GLN A 81 1.82 -9.32 6.07
CA GLN A 81 2.15 -8.60 4.85
C GLN A 81 0.87 -8.32 4.07
N ILE A 82 0.70 -7.10 3.58
CA ILE A 82 -0.51 -6.68 2.87
C ILE A 82 -0.09 -6.00 1.58
N ALA A 83 -0.64 -6.43 0.45
CA ALA A 83 -0.55 -5.75 -0.83
C ALA A 83 -1.94 -5.32 -1.30
N GLY A 84 -2.06 -4.11 -1.83
CA GLY A 84 -3.36 -3.55 -2.22
C GLY A 84 -4.10 -2.83 -1.08
N LEU A 85 -5.28 -2.28 -1.41
CA LEU A 85 -6.17 -1.64 -0.43
C LEU A 85 -7.38 -2.51 -0.20
N THR A 86 -7.62 -2.83 1.06
CA THR A 86 -8.72 -3.72 1.44
C THR A 86 -10.00 -2.93 1.70
N THR A 87 -9.96 -1.61 1.54
CA THR A 87 -11.12 -0.74 1.66
C THR A 87 -12.09 -1.05 0.51
N ALA A 88 -13.37 -1.22 0.82
CA ALA A 88 -14.44 -1.47 -0.14
C ALA A 88 -14.41 -2.83 -0.87
N HIS A 89 -13.68 -3.84 -0.35
CA HIS A 89 -13.90 -5.22 -0.80
C HIS A 89 -15.32 -5.68 -0.44
N ASP A 90 -15.91 -6.53 -1.27
CA ASP A 90 -17.25 -7.13 -1.06
C ASP A 90 -17.17 -8.60 -0.66
N SER A 91 -16.03 -9.24 -0.91
CA SER A 91 -15.82 -10.67 -0.67
C SER A 91 -14.37 -10.98 -0.29
N VAL A 92 -14.20 -12.06 0.47
CA VAL A 92 -12.89 -12.55 0.93
C VAL A 92 -12.82 -14.06 0.75
N GLU A 93 -11.76 -14.53 0.12
CA GLU A 93 -11.40 -15.94 0.06
C GLU A 93 -10.19 -16.22 0.94
N LEU A 94 -10.26 -17.27 1.76
CA LEU A 94 -9.15 -17.73 2.58
C LEU A 94 -8.45 -18.90 1.88
N LEU A 95 -7.15 -18.74 1.65
CA LEU A 95 -6.29 -19.81 1.18
C LEU A 95 -5.38 -20.27 2.32
N PRO A 96 -5.42 -21.55 2.71
CA PRO A 96 -4.42 -22.10 3.62
C PRO A 96 -3.04 -22.02 2.96
N GLY A 97 -2.03 -21.71 3.75
CA GLY A 97 -0.64 -21.79 3.31
C GLY A 97 -0.15 -23.24 3.26
N THR A 98 1.09 -23.43 2.83
CA THR A 98 1.74 -24.76 2.81
C THR A 98 2.04 -25.30 4.22
N HIS A 99 1.98 -24.44 5.23
CA HIS A 99 2.15 -24.77 6.65
C HIS A 99 0.94 -24.26 7.45
N GLU A 100 0.64 -24.94 8.56
CA GLU A 100 -0.53 -24.64 9.40
C GLU A 100 -0.51 -23.23 10.00
N ASP A 101 0.66 -22.62 10.14
CA ASP A 101 0.86 -21.28 10.69
C ASP A 101 0.74 -20.17 9.63
N ARG A 102 0.36 -20.52 8.40
CA ARG A 102 0.27 -19.58 7.28
C ARG A 102 -1.10 -19.59 6.64
N PHE A 103 -1.58 -18.41 6.31
CA PHE A 103 -2.76 -18.26 5.47
C PHE A 103 -2.70 -16.97 4.67
N SER A 104 -3.45 -16.95 3.58
CA SER A 104 -3.68 -15.78 2.75
C SER A 104 -5.17 -15.45 2.70
N ALA A 105 -5.51 -14.17 2.83
CA ALA A 105 -6.84 -13.65 2.57
C ALA A 105 -6.80 -12.82 1.29
N LEU A 106 -7.52 -13.27 0.27
CA LEU A 106 -7.72 -12.55 -0.98
C LEU A 106 -9.00 -11.73 -0.88
N CYS A 107 -8.88 -10.41 -1.03
CA CYS A 107 -10.02 -9.50 -0.99
C CYS A 107 -10.41 -9.13 -2.42
N PHE A 108 -11.68 -9.33 -2.76
CA PHE A 108 -12.23 -9.03 -4.09
C PHE A 108 -13.24 -7.88 -4.04
N ARG A 109 -13.42 -7.23 -5.18
CA ARG A 109 -14.47 -6.25 -5.43
C ARG A 109 -14.95 -6.39 -6.86
N ASN A 110 -16.24 -6.64 -7.07
CA ASN A 110 -16.82 -6.94 -8.39
C ASN A 110 -15.99 -8.02 -9.13
N ASP A 111 -15.70 -9.13 -8.46
CA ASP A 111 -14.88 -10.26 -8.93
C ASP A 111 -13.40 -9.93 -9.26
N ALA A 112 -12.95 -8.69 -9.06
CA ALA A 112 -11.56 -8.31 -9.25
C ALA A 112 -10.78 -8.35 -7.92
N LEU A 113 -9.60 -8.99 -7.93
CA LEU A 113 -8.70 -9.00 -6.77
C LEU A 113 -8.18 -7.58 -6.49
N VAL A 114 -8.50 -7.03 -5.32
CA VAL A 114 -8.09 -5.66 -4.91
C VAL A 114 -7.00 -5.65 -3.85
N ALA A 115 -6.87 -6.74 -3.08
CA ALA A 115 -5.81 -6.87 -2.09
C ALA A 115 -5.54 -8.33 -1.71
N LEU A 116 -4.32 -8.55 -1.22
CA LEU A 116 -3.86 -9.79 -0.61
C LEU A 116 -3.34 -9.46 0.79
N LYS A 117 -3.73 -10.25 1.79
CA LYS A 117 -3.12 -10.25 3.12
C LYS A 117 -2.54 -11.62 3.39
N GLU A 118 -1.27 -11.67 3.77
CA GLU A 118 -0.62 -12.87 4.27
C GLU A 118 -0.34 -12.70 5.77
N ALA A 119 -0.57 -13.76 6.53
CA ALA A 119 -0.04 -13.90 7.89
C ALA A 119 0.76 -15.20 7.98
N SER A 120 1.95 -15.13 8.60
CA SER A 120 2.85 -16.26 8.79
C SER A 120 3.64 -16.12 10.09
N ALA A 121 3.98 -17.23 10.76
CA ALA A 121 4.89 -17.14 11.89
C ALA A 121 6.32 -16.86 11.40
N VAL A 122 7.05 -16.00 12.11
CA VAL A 122 8.42 -15.56 11.77
C VAL A 122 9.40 -16.75 11.77
N ASP A 123 9.14 -17.79 12.57
CA ASP A 123 10.01 -18.95 12.75
C ASP A 123 9.78 -20.09 11.73
N SER A 124 8.88 -19.93 10.74
CA SER A 124 8.52 -21.00 9.79
C SER A 124 9.51 -21.22 8.63
N HIS A 125 10.74 -20.71 8.72
CA HIS A 125 11.84 -21.05 7.82
C HIS A 125 13.12 -21.38 8.58
N GLN A 126 13.21 -22.57 9.15
CA GLN A 126 14.45 -23.33 9.31
C GLN A 126 14.16 -24.84 9.30
N GLU A 127 13.86 -25.40 8.12
CA GLU A 127 14.23 -26.78 7.73
C GLU A 127 13.82 -27.00 6.27
N VAL A 128 14.62 -26.48 5.33
CA VAL A 128 14.69 -27.08 3.99
C VAL A 128 15.92 -27.98 4.03
N GLY A 129 15.68 -29.27 4.25
CA GLY A 129 16.71 -30.29 4.35
C GLY A 129 17.53 -30.36 3.07
N LEU A 130 18.84 -30.10 3.21
CA LEU A 130 19.84 -30.74 2.37
C LEU A 130 19.90 -32.22 2.80
N ARG A 131 19.35 -33.09 1.97
CA ARG A 131 19.76 -34.49 1.84
C ARG A 131 20.09 -34.74 0.39
#